data_AF-A0A373C5W0-F1
#
_entry.id   AF-A0A373C5W0-F1
#
_cell.length_a   1.000
_cell.length_b   1.000
_cell.length_c   1.000
_cell.angle_alpha   90.00
_cell.angle_beta   90.00
_cell.angle_gamma   90.00
#
_symmetry.space_group_name_H-M   'P 1'
#
loop_
_entity.id
_entity.type
_entity.pdbx_description
1 polymer ?
#
loop_
_entity_poly.entity_id
_entity_poly.type
_entity_poly.pdbx_seq_one_letter_code
_entity_poly.pdbx_strand_id
1 'polypeptide(L)'
;MAKNPFMHYVPDFEKEAEDFLRKYECADAIDTPRPIPIRDIATRLMSLDIVDTEYLSFDGSVQGAIAFTRGIIDVYDWSTEQNIGYEVYHPTIFVDADILNLGRANNTLAHECFHWWRHRNYFNFKRTHENGAEFAFRCNNRISQFGSLLGGEWSNEDKMEWQAKTIAPKILMPRNAFRSKVDATYRQLTGDNKNICKRAVTSTVLDIVSGFFEVSKQSAAIRMLELGYPEAEEYCGTENTNNRRTQTANRARSTAKYHLRPITPVQAFELYCTNDLLKAALDTGAFHFTEGYFIFNDDKYLHMNASGKRVLTPYTKEHLPECALDFSVRLVSDSLMHSQTSIMYRSDSIFKEESSFEANTQNTELFNKAKDFEKKLQRSQAKTITPATWMKRRMEEENWYEYTFEERTKLDKMHYSRVQGGTHKFTMRPLVAMGVGLSLDLSEMEEVLRLGGMAFQDGDREQEAYKYLFTAFYGKGIDECNDFLEAVNVPTLGTQQRK
;
A
#
# COMPACT_ATOMS: atom_id res chain seq x y z
N MET A 1 -34.76 -31.13 11.81
CA MET A 1 -34.32 -29.75 12.11
C MET A 1 -35.56 -28.86 12.14
N ALA A 2 -35.73 -28.00 13.13
CA ALA A 2 -36.83 -27.03 13.13
C ALA A 2 -36.65 -26.09 11.94
N LYS A 3 -37.73 -25.76 11.22
CA LYS A 3 -37.68 -24.82 10.09
C LYS A 3 -37.40 -23.43 10.64
N ASN A 4 -36.35 -22.75 10.16
CA ASN A 4 -36.02 -21.39 10.58
C ASN A 4 -37.23 -20.46 10.37
N PRO A 5 -37.83 -19.90 11.43
CA PRO A 5 -39.10 -19.16 11.35
C PRO A 5 -38.96 -17.80 10.65
N PHE A 6 -37.73 -17.35 10.41
CA PHE A 6 -37.43 -16.08 9.75
C PHE A 6 -37.14 -16.24 8.25
N MET A 7 -37.34 -17.43 7.67
CA MET A 7 -37.40 -17.55 6.21
C MET A 7 -38.67 -16.86 5.70
N HIS A 8 -38.55 -15.61 5.28
CA HIS A 8 -39.66 -14.78 4.81
C HIS A 8 -40.14 -15.24 3.44
N TYR A 9 -41.45 -15.50 3.32
CA TYR A 9 -42.07 -15.80 2.03
C TYR A 9 -42.74 -14.53 1.49
N VAL A 10 -42.39 -14.16 0.25
CA VAL A 10 -42.93 -12.98 -0.42
C VAL A 10 -43.97 -13.42 -1.45
N PRO A 11 -45.28 -13.27 -1.17
CA PRO A 11 -46.34 -13.63 -2.11
C PRO A 11 -46.52 -12.61 -3.25
N ASP A 12 -46.23 -11.33 -2.97
CA ASP A 12 -46.37 -10.22 -3.92
C ASP A 12 -45.17 -9.29 -3.79
N PHE A 13 -44.29 -9.33 -4.79
CA PHE A 13 -43.06 -8.53 -4.83
C PHE A 13 -43.30 -7.02 -4.92
N GLU A 14 -44.44 -6.62 -5.45
CA GLU A 14 -44.75 -5.20 -5.66
C GLU A 14 -45.25 -4.60 -4.37
N LYS A 15 -46.17 -5.30 -3.70
CA LYS A 15 -46.58 -4.93 -2.36
C LYS A 15 -45.39 -4.92 -1.39
N GLU A 16 -44.50 -5.92 -1.48
CA GLU A 16 -43.31 -6.00 -0.64
C GLU A 16 -42.34 -4.83 -0.86
N ALA A 17 -42.15 -4.39 -2.11
CA ALA A 17 -41.38 -3.19 -2.43
C ALA A 17 -42.03 -1.92 -1.88
N GLU A 18 -43.36 -1.79 -1.97
CA GLU A 18 -44.07 -0.67 -1.38
C GLU A 18 -44.00 -0.67 0.15
N ASP A 19 -44.06 -1.85 0.79
CA ASP A 19 -43.92 -1.99 2.25
C ASP A 19 -42.52 -1.60 2.72
N PHE A 20 -41.47 -1.86 1.92
CA PHE A 20 -40.13 -1.31 2.14
C PHE A 20 -40.18 0.22 2.15
N LEU A 21 -40.80 0.83 1.14
CA LEU A 21 -40.88 2.29 1.02
C LEU A 21 -41.68 2.92 2.16
N ARG A 22 -42.78 2.29 2.60
CA ARG A 22 -43.55 2.73 3.78
C ARG A 22 -42.71 2.63 5.05
N LYS A 23 -41.94 1.54 5.21
CA LYS A 23 -41.09 1.33 6.38
C LYS A 23 -39.99 2.39 6.50
N TYR A 24 -39.43 2.83 5.37
CA TYR A 24 -38.31 3.76 5.32
C TYR A 24 -38.71 5.16 4.80
N GLU A 25 -39.87 5.64 5.25
CA GLU A 25 -40.30 7.04 5.12
C GLU A 25 -40.37 7.56 3.67
N CYS A 26 -40.67 6.68 2.71
CA CYS A 26 -40.79 6.99 1.28
C CYS A 26 -42.15 6.57 0.69
N ALA A 27 -43.21 6.54 1.51
CA ALA A 27 -44.54 6.12 1.08
C ALA A 27 -45.12 6.98 -0.05
N ASP A 28 -44.77 8.26 -0.11
CA ASP A 28 -45.17 9.20 -1.16
C ASP A 28 -44.66 8.79 -2.56
N ALA A 29 -43.48 8.16 -2.61
CA ALA A 29 -42.83 7.75 -3.85
C ALA A 29 -43.53 6.59 -4.56
N ILE A 30 -44.46 5.92 -3.89
CA ILE A 30 -45.26 4.83 -4.46
C ILE A 30 -46.10 5.36 -5.63
N ASP A 31 -46.73 6.52 -5.42
CA ASP A 31 -47.64 7.15 -6.39
C ASP A 31 -47.06 8.40 -7.04
N THR A 32 -46.10 9.07 -6.38
CA THR A 32 -45.48 10.30 -6.89
C THR A 32 -44.11 9.99 -7.50
N PRO A 33 -43.91 10.21 -8.82
CA PRO A 33 -42.62 9.96 -9.44
C PRO A 33 -41.50 10.80 -8.82
N ARG A 34 -40.50 10.13 -8.25
CA ARG A 34 -39.23 10.71 -7.81
C ARG A 34 -38.15 9.63 -7.69
N PRO A 35 -36.86 9.97 -7.77
CA PRO A 35 -35.79 9.04 -7.41
C PRO A 35 -35.89 8.65 -5.93
N ILE A 36 -35.56 7.38 -5.64
CA ILE A 36 -35.50 6.87 -4.27
C ILE A 36 -34.09 7.10 -3.72
N PRO A 37 -33.93 7.83 -2.60
CA PRO A 37 -32.62 8.13 -2.03
C PRO A 37 -32.07 6.91 -1.27
N ILE A 38 -31.76 5.82 -2.00
CA ILE A 38 -31.46 4.52 -1.40
C ILE A 38 -30.23 4.54 -0.50
N ARG A 39 -29.23 5.36 -0.84
CA ARG A 39 -28.03 5.58 0.00
C ARG A 39 -28.39 6.24 1.34
N ASP A 40 -29.29 7.20 1.35
CA ASP A 40 -29.74 7.85 2.58
C ASP A 40 -30.60 6.90 3.42
N ILE A 41 -31.44 6.08 2.78
CA ILE A 41 -32.19 5.01 3.46
C ILE A 41 -31.22 4.06 4.18
N ALA A 42 -30.19 3.58 3.48
CA ALA A 42 -29.17 2.69 4.04
C ALA A 42 -28.42 3.32 5.23
N THR A 43 -27.89 4.52 5.05
CA THR A 43 -27.01 5.15 6.05
C THR A 43 -27.78 5.78 7.21
N ARG A 44 -28.87 6.50 6.94
CA ARG A 44 -29.59 7.28 7.96
C ARG A 44 -30.72 6.51 8.63
N LEU A 45 -31.49 5.74 7.87
CA LEU A 45 -32.69 5.05 8.38
C LEU A 45 -32.41 3.60 8.80
N MET A 46 -31.43 2.95 8.16
CA MET A 46 -31.03 1.58 8.47
C MET A 46 -29.74 1.51 9.31
N SER A 47 -29.03 2.63 9.44
CA SER A 47 -27.76 2.75 10.18
C SER A 47 -26.70 1.76 9.72
N LEU A 48 -26.56 1.65 8.39
CA LEU A 48 -25.56 0.81 7.73
C LEU A 48 -24.39 1.64 7.24
N ASP A 49 -23.18 1.09 7.38
CA ASP A 49 -22.01 1.61 6.69
C ASP A 49 -22.03 1.18 5.21
N ILE A 50 -21.44 1.97 4.33
CA ILE A 50 -21.29 1.65 2.90
C ILE A 50 -19.83 1.72 2.52
N VAL A 51 -19.33 0.62 1.94
CA VAL A 51 -18.01 0.52 1.33
C VAL A 51 -18.18 0.35 -0.17
N ASP A 52 -17.85 1.38 -0.94
CA ASP A 52 -17.90 1.41 -2.41
C ASP A 52 -16.53 1.69 -3.05
N THR A 53 -15.47 1.58 -2.25
CA THR A 53 -14.07 1.83 -2.64
C THR A 53 -13.26 0.55 -2.83
N GLU A 54 -13.86 -0.61 -2.57
CA GLU A 54 -13.19 -1.91 -2.62
C GLU A 54 -13.70 -2.78 -3.78
N TYR A 55 -12.81 -3.58 -4.35
CA TYR A 55 -13.16 -4.56 -5.37
C TYR A 55 -13.50 -5.88 -4.69
N LEU A 56 -14.61 -6.51 -5.05
CA LEU A 56 -15.08 -7.74 -4.38
C LEU A 56 -14.62 -9.02 -5.08
N SER A 57 -14.25 -8.94 -6.36
CA SER A 57 -13.59 -10.05 -7.05
C SER A 57 -12.78 -9.60 -8.27
N PHE A 58 -11.77 -10.40 -8.63
CA PHE A 58 -10.90 -10.14 -9.78
C PHE A 58 -11.63 -10.04 -11.13
N ASP A 59 -12.70 -10.84 -11.30
CA ASP A 59 -13.43 -10.97 -12.57
C ASP A 59 -14.78 -10.22 -12.57
N GLY A 60 -15.09 -9.48 -11.50
CA GLY A 60 -16.37 -8.78 -11.33
C GLY A 60 -17.56 -9.72 -11.12
N SER A 61 -17.31 -10.98 -10.75
CA SER A 61 -18.32 -11.98 -10.39
C SER A 61 -19.16 -11.59 -9.18
N VAL A 62 -18.66 -10.73 -8.30
CA VAL A 62 -19.35 -10.24 -7.11
C VAL A 62 -19.70 -8.77 -7.30
N GLN A 63 -20.97 -8.40 -7.18
CA GLN A 63 -21.43 -7.03 -7.37
C GLN A 63 -21.69 -6.29 -6.06
N GLY A 64 -22.01 -7.03 -5.01
CA GLY A 64 -22.26 -6.48 -3.70
C GLY A 64 -22.12 -7.54 -2.61
N ALA A 65 -22.13 -7.08 -1.37
CA ALA A 65 -22.24 -7.95 -0.21
C ALA A 65 -22.90 -7.19 0.95
N ILE A 66 -23.50 -7.92 1.89
CA ILE A 66 -24.03 -7.37 3.14
C ILE A 66 -23.47 -8.17 4.31
N ALA A 67 -22.68 -7.50 5.15
CA ALA A 67 -22.30 -8.01 6.46
C ALA A 67 -23.42 -7.69 7.46
N PHE A 68 -24.06 -8.72 8.00
CA PHE A 68 -25.08 -8.52 9.03
C PHE A 68 -24.46 -8.23 10.39
N THR A 69 -23.27 -8.77 10.64
CA THR A 69 -22.53 -8.66 11.89
C THR A 69 -21.03 -8.66 11.63
N ARG A 70 -20.21 -8.48 12.67
CA ARG A 70 -18.74 -8.45 12.53
C ARG A 70 -18.16 -9.73 11.91
N GLY A 71 -17.09 -9.56 11.13
CA GLY A 71 -16.35 -10.65 10.50
C GLY A 71 -15.35 -10.11 9.47
N ILE A 72 -14.83 -10.98 8.61
CA ILE A 72 -13.82 -10.62 7.60
C ILE A 72 -14.37 -10.96 6.21
N ILE A 73 -14.49 -9.94 5.36
CA ILE A 73 -14.90 -10.08 3.96
C ILE A 73 -13.66 -10.06 3.07
N ASP A 74 -13.52 -11.04 2.17
CA ASP A 74 -12.50 -10.97 1.12
C ASP A 74 -12.79 -9.83 0.13
N VAL A 75 -11.78 -9.01 -0.09
CA VAL A 75 -11.71 -7.99 -1.14
C VAL A 75 -10.47 -8.24 -2.01
N TYR A 76 -10.50 -7.80 -3.25
CA TYR A 76 -9.41 -7.98 -4.21
C TYR A 76 -8.51 -6.75 -4.26
N ASP A 77 -7.24 -6.93 -3.92
CA ASP A 77 -6.22 -5.88 -4.00
C ASP A 77 -5.46 -5.98 -5.33
N TRP A 78 -5.76 -5.06 -6.25
CA TRP A 78 -5.09 -5.00 -7.55
C TRP A 78 -3.60 -4.71 -7.48
N SER A 79 -3.10 -4.10 -6.38
CA SER A 79 -1.67 -3.83 -6.23
C SER A 79 -0.85 -5.10 -6.00
N THR A 80 -1.44 -6.10 -5.36
CA THR A 80 -0.80 -7.39 -5.05
C THR A 80 -1.38 -8.55 -5.85
N GLU A 81 -2.41 -8.29 -6.66
CA GLU A 81 -3.19 -9.27 -7.42
C GLU A 81 -3.75 -10.42 -6.58
N GLN A 82 -4.12 -10.13 -5.32
CA GLN A 82 -4.54 -11.14 -4.34
C GLN A 82 -5.82 -10.74 -3.61
N ASN A 83 -6.56 -11.74 -3.13
CA ASN A 83 -7.66 -11.51 -2.19
C ASN A 83 -7.07 -11.30 -0.79
N ILE A 84 -7.52 -10.25 -0.11
CA ILE A 84 -7.16 -9.91 1.25
C ILE A 84 -8.42 -9.70 2.09
N GLY A 85 -8.32 -9.94 3.39
CA GLY A 85 -9.42 -9.77 4.32
C GLY A 85 -9.64 -8.31 4.70
N TYR A 86 -10.88 -7.84 4.57
CA TYR A 86 -11.40 -6.57 5.06
C TYR A 86 -12.19 -6.83 6.34
N GLU A 87 -11.74 -6.29 7.48
CA GLU A 87 -12.47 -6.45 8.74
C GLU A 87 -13.69 -5.54 8.78
N VAL A 88 -14.82 -6.13 9.15
CA VAL A 88 -16.09 -5.45 9.33
C VAL A 88 -16.47 -5.51 10.81
N TYR A 89 -16.76 -4.35 11.39
CA TYR A 89 -17.10 -4.23 12.82
C TYR A 89 -18.59 -3.96 13.05
N HIS A 90 -19.25 -3.27 12.12
CA HIS A 90 -20.66 -2.91 12.15
C HIS A 90 -21.37 -3.44 10.90
N PRO A 91 -22.71 -3.55 10.91
CA PRO A 91 -23.45 -3.90 9.71
C PRO A 91 -23.08 -3.01 8.51
N THR A 92 -22.60 -3.62 7.43
CA THR A 92 -21.96 -2.90 6.33
C THR A 92 -22.40 -3.46 4.99
N ILE A 93 -22.80 -2.58 4.07
CA ILE A 93 -23.02 -2.90 2.66
C ILE A 93 -21.74 -2.65 1.88
N PHE A 94 -21.37 -3.60 1.04
CA PHE A 94 -20.35 -3.44 0.02
C PHE A 94 -21.00 -3.30 -1.35
N VAL A 95 -20.56 -2.32 -2.12
CA VAL A 95 -20.85 -2.18 -3.55
C VAL A 95 -19.52 -2.28 -4.27
N ASP A 96 -19.42 -3.19 -5.23
CA ASP A 96 -18.16 -3.40 -5.94
C ASP A 96 -17.70 -2.11 -6.67
N ALA A 97 -16.44 -1.73 -6.45
CA ALA A 97 -15.86 -0.49 -6.98
C ALA A 97 -15.77 -0.44 -8.52
N ASP A 98 -15.84 -1.57 -9.23
CA ASP A 98 -15.92 -1.59 -10.70
C ASP A 98 -17.33 -1.22 -11.22
N ILE A 99 -18.32 -1.02 -10.33
CA ILE A 99 -19.66 -0.56 -10.69
C ILE A 99 -19.69 0.98 -10.80
N LEU A 100 -19.19 1.49 -11.93
CA LEU A 100 -19.16 2.93 -12.21
C LEU A 100 -20.52 3.53 -12.62
N ASN A 101 -21.47 2.69 -13.05
CA ASN A 101 -22.80 3.15 -13.44
C ASN A 101 -23.66 3.39 -12.19
N LEU A 102 -24.01 4.65 -11.93
CA LEU A 102 -24.84 5.06 -10.78
C LEU A 102 -26.11 4.20 -10.64
N GLY A 103 -26.80 3.94 -11.75
CA GLY A 103 -28.02 3.15 -11.73
C GLY A 103 -27.83 1.68 -11.35
N ARG A 104 -26.69 1.08 -11.74
CA ARG A 104 -26.31 -0.26 -11.27
C ARG A 104 -25.93 -0.22 -9.79
N ALA A 105 -25.17 0.79 -9.36
CA ALA A 105 -24.80 0.95 -7.95
C ALA A 105 -26.03 1.12 -7.05
N ASN A 106 -26.99 1.97 -7.44
CA ASN A 106 -28.25 2.15 -6.73
C ASN A 106 -29.06 0.86 -6.65
N ASN A 107 -29.10 0.06 -7.72
CA ASN A 107 -29.78 -1.23 -7.72
C ASN A 107 -29.10 -2.24 -6.78
N THR A 108 -27.77 -2.31 -6.79
CA THR A 108 -27.01 -3.14 -5.83
C THR A 108 -27.27 -2.67 -4.40
N LEU A 109 -27.26 -1.37 -4.12
CA LEU A 109 -27.60 -0.84 -2.79
C LEU A 109 -29.03 -1.24 -2.37
N ALA A 110 -30.01 -1.13 -3.26
CA ALA A 110 -31.38 -1.52 -2.97
C ALA A 110 -31.52 -3.03 -2.69
N HIS A 111 -30.78 -3.85 -3.43
CA HIS A 111 -30.67 -5.30 -3.22
C HIS A 111 -30.14 -5.62 -1.82
N GLU A 112 -28.99 -5.06 -1.45
CA GLU A 112 -28.38 -5.30 -0.14
C GLU A 112 -29.22 -4.71 1.01
N CYS A 113 -29.88 -3.57 0.78
CA CYS A 113 -30.85 -3.01 1.71
C CYS A 113 -32.02 -3.96 1.96
N PHE A 114 -32.51 -4.64 0.92
CA PHE A 114 -33.58 -5.62 1.07
C PHE A 114 -33.11 -6.82 1.91
N HIS A 115 -31.88 -7.32 1.68
CA HIS A 115 -31.29 -8.35 2.54
C HIS A 115 -31.22 -7.90 4.00
N TRP A 116 -30.78 -6.67 4.27
CA TRP A 116 -30.80 -6.15 5.64
C TRP A 116 -32.21 -6.10 6.22
N TRP A 117 -33.19 -5.64 5.45
CA TRP A 117 -34.56 -5.48 5.96
C TRP A 117 -35.24 -6.82 6.26
N ARG A 118 -35.18 -7.79 5.33
CA ARG A 118 -35.95 -9.05 5.44
C ARG A 118 -35.13 -10.25 5.86
N HIS A 119 -33.84 -10.31 5.54
CA HIS A 119 -33.05 -11.53 5.72
C HIS A 119 -32.17 -11.51 6.98
N ARG A 120 -31.88 -10.35 7.59
CA ARG A 120 -31.00 -10.28 8.77
C ARG A 120 -31.42 -11.17 9.95
N ASN A 121 -32.73 -11.31 10.18
CA ASN A 121 -33.24 -12.11 11.32
C ASN A 121 -33.07 -13.61 11.10
N TYR A 122 -33.07 -14.05 9.83
CA TYR A 122 -32.73 -15.44 9.48
C TYR A 122 -31.31 -15.79 9.93
N PHE A 123 -30.34 -14.92 9.63
CA PHE A 123 -28.94 -15.14 10.01
C PHE A 123 -28.72 -14.98 11.51
N ASN A 124 -29.40 -14.03 12.16
CA ASN A 124 -29.39 -13.93 13.62
C ASN A 124 -29.88 -15.22 14.28
N PHE A 125 -30.94 -15.85 13.75
CA PHE A 125 -31.45 -17.13 14.25
C PHE A 125 -30.46 -18.26 14.02
N LYS A 126 -29.91 -18.41 12.79
CA LYS A 126 -28.88 -19.43 12.50
C LYS A 126 -27.72 -19.37 13.48
N ARG A 127 -27.19 -18.17 13.73
CA ARG A 127 -26.06 -17.96 14.64
C ARG A 127 -26.39 -18.31 16.09
N THR A 128 -27.56 -17.91 16.57
CA THR A 128 -27.92 -18.03 18.01
C THR A 128 -28.54 -19.36 18.39
N HIS A 129 -29.21 -20.05 17.45
CA HIS A 129 -29.97 -21.27 17.72
C HIS A 129 -29.42 -22.50 16.99
N GLU A 130 -28.68 -22.33 15.90
CA GLU A 130 -28.13 -23.42 15.08
C GLU A 130 -26.59 -23.46 15.10
N ASN A 131 -25.94 -22.62 15.92
CA ASN A 131 -24.49 -22.42 15.96
C ASN A 131 -23.88 -22.14 14.57
N GLY A 132 -24.63 -21.45 13.70
CA GLY A 132 -24.16 -21.05 12.38
C GLY A 132 -23.03 -20.02 12.46
N ALA A 133 -22.03 -20.17 11.60
CA ALA A 133 -20.89 -19.25 11.49
C ALA A 133 -21.11 -18.18 10.41
N GLU A 134 -22.22 -18.24 9.68
CA GLU A 134 -22.52 -17.32 8.59
C GLU A 134 -22.81 -15.90 9.12
N PHE A 135 -22.10 -14.90 8.60
CA PHE A 135 -22.23 -13.51 9.08
C PHE A 135 -22.47 -12.49 7.97
N ALA A 136 -22.14 -12.82 6.71
CA ALA A 136 -22.36 -11.93 5.56
C ALA A 136 -22.83 -12.71 4.33
N PHE A 137 -23.52 -12.00 3.44
CA PHE A 137 -24.10 -12.51 2.19
C PHE A 137 -23.38 -11.89 0.99
N ARG A 138 -23.04 -12.69 -0.01
CA ARG A 138 -22.37 -12.29 -1.25
C ARG A 138 -23.38 -12.26 -2.41
N CYS A 139 -23.52 -11.11 -3.06
CA CYS A 139 -24.35 -10.97 -4.27
C CYS A 139 -23.50 -11.23 -5.52
N ASN A 140 -23.67 -12.41 -6.12
CA ASN A 140 -22.97 -12.79 -7.34
C ASN A 140 -23.72 -12.31 -8.60
N ASN A 141 -22.98 -11.86 -9.61
CA ASN A 141 -23.52 -11.48 -10.91
C ASN A 141 -24.10 -12.67 -11.70
N ARG A 142 -23.66 -13.89 -11.35
CA ARG A 142 -24.13 -15.13 -11.97
C ARG A 142 -25.46 -15.49 -11.33
N ILE A 143 -26.49 -15.61 -12.18
CA ILE A 143 -27.73 -16.30 -11.84
C ILE A 143 -27.34 -17.62 -11.18
N SER A 144 -27.96 -17.94 -10.04
CA SER A 144 -27.91 -19.28 -9.45
C SER A 144 -28.38 -20.30 -10.48
N GLN A 145 -27.47 -20.75 -11.34
CA GLN A 145 -27.71 -21.82 -12.32
C GLN A 145 -28.07 -23.14 -11.61
N PHE A 146 -27.80 -23.20 -10.30
CA PHE A 146 -28.02 -24.36 -9.45
C PHE A 146 -29.50 -24.68 -9.19
N GLY A 147 -30.41 -23.72 -9.39
CA GLY A 147 -31.82 -23.91 -9.08
C GLY A 147 -32.71 -24.41 -10.23
N SER A 148 -32.23 -24.54 -11.47
CA SER A 148 -33.12 -24.83 -12.60
C SER A 148 -32.54 -25.72 -13.70
N LEU A 149 -31.22 -25.85 -13.83
CA LEU A 149 -30.64 -26.64 -14.92
C LEU A 149 -30.44 -28.13 -14.59
N LEU A 150 -30.52 -28.52 -13.30
CA LEU A 150 -30.27 -29.90 -12.84
C LEU A 150 -31.37 -30.46 -11.91
N GLY A 151 -32.53 -29.80 -11.79
CA GLY A 151 -33.66 -30.32 -11.00
C GLY A 151 -33.47 -30.32 -9.47
N GLY A 152 -32.56 -29.50 -8.94
CA GLY A 152 -32.36 -29.35 -7.48
C GLY A 152 -33.34 -28.40 -6.81
N GLU A 153 -33.65 -28.65 -5.53
CA GLU A 153 -34.41 -27.69 -4.70
C GLU A 153 -33.57 -26.45 -4.38
N TRP A 154 -34.18 -25.27 -4.49
CA TRP A 154 -33.51 -24.01 -4.10
C TRP A 154 -33.24 -23.98 -2.60
N SER A 155 -32.01 -23.62 -2.23
CA SER A 155 -31.67 -23.31 -0.85
C SER A 155 -32.46 -22.10 -0.33
N ASN A 156 -32.44 -21.86 0.98
CA ASN A 156 -33.08 -20.66 1.54
C ASN A 156 -32.34 -19.41 1.06
N GLU A 157 -31.02 -19.50 0.94
CA GLU A 157 -30.12 -18.47 0.46
C GLU A 157 -30.40 -18.13 -1.02
N ASP A 158 -30.61 -19.14 -1.88
CA ASP A 158 -31.01 -18.92 -3.28
C ASP A 158 -32.35 -18.17 -3.37
N LYS A 159 -33.32 -18.53 -2.51
CA LYS A 159 -34.63 -17.86 -2.45
C LYS A 159 -34.46 -16.40 -2.01
N MET A 160 -33.63 -16.12 -1.01
CA MET A 160 -33.36 -14.76 -0.53
C MET A 160 -32.72 -13.89 -1.60
N GLU A 161 -31.69 -14.41 -2.28
CA GLU A 161 -31.01 -13.71 -3.37
C GLU A 161 -31.98 -13.38 -4.52
N TRP A 162 -32.84 -14.32 -4.88
CA TRP A 162 -33.87 -14.09 -5.90
C TRP A 162 -34.94 -13.09 -5.46
N GLN A 163 -35.36 -13.11 -4.20
CA GLN A 163 -36.28 -12.10 -3.65
C GLN A 163 -35.66 -10.71 -3.76
N ALA A 164 -34.43 -10.53 -3.26
CA ALA A 164 -33.72 -9.26 -3.30
C ALA A 164 -33.55 -8.75 -4.74
N LYS A 165 -33.11 -9.62 -5.65
CA LYS A 165 -32.90 -9.30 -7.07
C LYS A 165 -34.18 -8.83 -7.77
N THR A 166 -35.31 -9.43 -7.40
CA THR A 166 -36.62 -9.14 -8.00
C THR A 166 -37.25 -7.86 -7.44
N ILE A 167 -37.01 -7.58 -6.15
CA ILE A 167 -37.61 -6.46 -5.41
C ILE A 167 -36.79 -5.17 -5.56
N ALA A 168 -35.46 -5.23 -5.62
CA ALA A 168 -34.58 -4.07 -5.76
C ALA A 168 -35.02 -3.08 -6.86
N PRO A 169 -35.27 -3.49 -8.12
CA PRO A 169 -35.76 -2.57 -9.15
C PRO A 169 -37.18 -2.05 -8.87
N LYS A 170 -38.01 -2.78 -8.13
CA LYS A 170 -39.38 -2.37 -7.77
C LYS A 170 -39.39 -1.35 -6.62
N ILE A 171 -38.41 -1.42 -5.71
CA ILE A 171 -38.15 -0.37 -4.72
C ILE A 171 -37.79 0.92 -5.44
N LEU A 172 -36.81 0.86 -6.36
CA LEU A 172 -36.31 2.05 -7.08
C LEU A 172 -37.30 2.62 -8.09
N MET A 173 -38.16 1.77 -8.67
CA MET A 173 -39.17 2.14 -9.66
C MET A 173 -40.55 1.62 -9.25
N PRO A 174 -41.21 2.27 -8.27
CA PRO A 174 -42.52 1.86 -7.78
C PRO A 174 -43.55 1.89 -8.91
N ARG A 175 -44.44 0.90 -8.96
CA ARG A 175 -45.29 0.62 -10.12
C ARG A 175 -46.05 1.85 -10.63
N ASN A 176 -46.77 2.55 -9.74
CA ASN A 176 -47.66 3.64 -10.14
C ASN A 176 -46.84 4.88 -10.56
N ALA A 177 -45.87 5.27 -9.73
CA ALA A 177 -44.93 6.34 -10.02
C ALA A 177 -44.18 6.13 -11.35
N PHE A 178 -43.64 4.93 -11.59
CA PHE A 178 -42.89 4.64 -12.81
C PHE A 178 -43.77 4.69 -14.06
N ARG A 179 -44.94 4.03 -14.05
CA ARG A 179 -45.93 4.12 -15.16
C ARG A 179 -46.31 5.55 -15.47
N SER A 180 -46.65 6.32 -14.44
CA SER A 180 -47.04 7.73 -14.58
C SER A 180 -45.96 8.55 -15.30
N LYS A 181 -44.69 8.34 -14.93
CA LYS A 181 -43.55 9.01 -15.58
C LYS A 181 -43.31 8.54 -17.02
N VAL A 182 -43.40 7.24 -17.29
CA VAL A 182 -43.27 6.67 -18.64
C VAL A 182 -44.36 7.24 -19.55
N ASP A 183 -45.63 7.20 -19.13
CA ASP A 183 -46.76 7.70 -19.91
C ASP A 183 -46.70 9.22 -20.13
N ALA A 184 -46.24 9.98 -19.14
CA ALA A 184 -46.00 11.41 -19.29
C ALA A 184 -44.89 11.69 -20.33
N THR A 185 -43.82 10.89 -20.31
CA THR A 185 -42.68 11.04 -21.23
C THR A 185 -43.08 10.67 -22.66
N TYR A 186 -43.84 9.59 -22.86
CA TYR A 186 -44.42 9.28 -24.17
C TYR A 186 -45.29 10.42 -24.70
N ARG A 187 -46.22 10.94 -23.88
CA ARG A 187 -47.09 12.06 -24.28
C ARG A 187 -46.28 13.31 -24.68
N GLN A 188 -45.20 13.60 -23.96
CA GLN A 188 -44.32 14.73 -24.29
C GLN A 188 -43.62 14.56 -25.64
N LEU A 189 -43.18 13.34 -25.97
CA LEU A 189 -42.43 13.05 -27.20
C LEU A 189 -43.33 12.83 -28.42
N THR A 190 -44.54 12.31 -28.23
CA THR A 190 -45.48 12.07 -29.34
C THR A 190 -46.43 13.24 -29.59
N GLY A 191 -46.64 14.10 -28.59
CA GLY A 191 -47.73 15.08 -28.60
C GLY A 191 -49.09 14.42 -28.87
N ASP A 192 -49.95 15.13 -29.59
CA ASP A 192 -51.26 14.61 -30.05
C ASP A 192 -51.17 13.71 -31.29
N ASN A 193 -49.97 13.50 -31.82
CA ASN A 193 -49.77 12.78 -33.08
C ASN A 193 -49.81 11.27 -32.88
N LYS A 194 -51.02 10.70 -32.97
CA LYS A 194 -51.29 9.25 -32.86
C LYS A 194 -50.58 8.38 -33.91
N ASN A 195 -49.99 8.98 -34.94
CA ASN A 195 -49.27 8.25 -36.00
C ASN A 195 -47.80 7.99 -35.67
N ILE A 196 -47.24 8.59 -34.61
CA ILE A 196 -45.86 8.33 -34.20
C ILE A 196 -45.78 6.93 -33.59
N CYS A 197 -44.97 6.06 -34.19
CA CYS A 197 -44.71 4.73 -33.67
C CYS A 197 -43.99 4.83 -32.32
N LYS A 198 -44.57 4.28 -31.25
CA LYS A 198 -43.95 4.29 -29.90
C LYS A 198 -42.51 3.77 -29.92
N ARG A 199 -42.25 2.71 -30.69
CA ARG A 199 -40.90 2.12 -30.85
C ARG A 199 -39.87 3.15 -31.33
N ALA A 200 -40.26 4.12 -32.16
CA ALA A 200 -39.36 5.15 -32.67
C ALA A 200 -38.86 6.12 -31.58
N VAL A 201 -39.59 6.25 -30.47
CA VAL A 201 -39.24 7.16 -29.36
C VAL A 201 -38.83 6.43 -28.07
N THR A 202 -38.99 5.10 -27.99
CA THR A 202 -38.71 4.31 -26.78
C THR A 202 -37.29 4.48 -26.26
N SER A 203 -36.28 4.53 -27.13
CA SER A 203 -34.89 4.79 -26.72
C SER A 203 -34.75 6.11 -25.95
N THR A 204 -35.36 7.19 -26.46
CA THR A 204 -35.38 8.50 -25.79
C THR A 204 -36.20 8.47 -24.50
N VAL A 205 -37.33 7.73 -24.47
CA VAL A 205 -38.10 7.53 -23.23
C VAL A 205 -37.23 6.86 -22.18
N LEU A 206 -36.51 5.80 -22.53
CA LEU A 206 -35.62 5.09 -21.62
C LEU A 206 -34.52 6.00 -21.06
N ASP A 207 -33.90 6.82 -21.90
CA ASP A 207 -32.89 7.79 -21.47
C ASP A 207 -33.44 8.77 -20.43
N ILE A 208 -34.65 9.29 -20.65
CA ILE A 208 -35.29 10.23 -19.74
C ILE A 208 -35.71 9.55 -18.43
N VAL A 209 -36.39 8.40 -18.50
CA VAL A 209 -36.92 7.74 -17.29
C VAL A 209 -35.82 7.11 -16.45
N SER A 210 -34.80 6.52 -17.08
CA SER A 210 -33.66 5.96 -16.35
C SER A 210 -32.84 7.04 -15.66
N GLY A 211 -32.60 8.18 -16.32
CA GLY A 211 -31.97 9.34 -15.71
C GLY A 211 -32.80 9.93 -14.57
N PHE A 212 -34.13 10.00 -14.72
CA PHE A 212 -35.03 10.55 -13.69
C PHE A 212 -35.10 9.70 -12.41
N PHE A 213 -35.14 8.37 -12.54
CA PHE A 213 -35.16 7.44 -11.40
C PHE A 213 -33.76 7.05 -10.91
N GLU A 214 -32.70 7.54 -11.56
CA GLU A 214 -31.30 7.19 -11.27
C GLU A 214 -31.04 5.68 -11.29
N VAL A 215 -31.57 5.01 -12.31
CA VAL A 215 -31.42 3.57 -12.56
C VAL A 215 -30.71 3.32 -13.89
N SER A 216 -30.26 2.08 -14.13
CA SER A 216 -29.66 1.76 -15.43
C SER A 216 -30.73 1.71 -16.53
N LYS A 217 -30.35 2.05 -17.77
CA LYS A 217 -31.26 1.95 -18.92
C LYS A 217 -31.84 0.55 -19.07
N GLN A 218 -31.02 -0.48 -18.87
CA GLN A 218 -31.46 -1.87 -18.91
C GLN A 218 -32.48 -2.19 -17.81
N SER A 219 -32.26 -1.74 -16.58
CA SER A 219 -33.21 -1.95 -15.48
C SER A 219 -34.56 -1.26 -15.76
N ALA A 220 -34.52 -0.02 -16.27
CA ALA A 220 -35.71 0.70 -16.70
C ALA A 220 -36.45 -0.01 -17.85
N ALA A 221 -35.72 -0.56 -18.84
CA ALA A 221 -36.32 -1.32 -19.94
C ALA A 221 -37.01 -2.59 -19.47
N ILE A 222 -36.36 -3.37 -18.60
CA ILE A 222 -36.96 -4.56 -17.97
C ILE A 222 -38.22 -4.14 -17.20
N ARG A 223 -38.17 -3.05 -16.43
CA ARG A 223 -39.31 -2.56 -15.67
C ARG A 223 -40.46 -2.08 -16.57
N MET A 224 -40.16 -1.42 -17.69
CA MET A 224 -41.16 -1.07 -18.70
C MET A 224 -41.81 -2.34 -19.28
N LEU A 225 -41.03 -3.35 -19.63
CA LEU A 225 -41.57 -4.61 -20.14
C LEU A 225 -42.48 -5.30 -19.10
N GLU A 226 -42.04 -5.42 -17.85
CA GLU A 226 -42.84 -5.96 -16.72
C GLU A 226 -44.19 -5.25 -16.56
N LEU A 227 -44.23 -3.94 -16.83
CA LEU A 227 -45.41 -3.11 -16.63
C LEU A 227 -46.29 -2.95 -17.87
N GLY A 228 -45.99 -3.67 -18.96
CA GLY A 228 -46.85 -3.76 -20.15
C GLY A 228 -46.48 -2.82 -21.30
N TYR A 229 -45.22 -2.39 -21.40
CA TYR A 229 -44.69 -1.63 -22.53
C TYR A 229 -43.81 -2.53 -23.43
N PRO A 230 -44.41 -3.32 -24.35
CA PRO A 230 -43.69 -4.33 -25.15
C PRO A 230 -42.60 -3.75 -26.05
N GLU A 231 -42.72 -2.47 -26.43
CA GLU A 231 -41.71 -1.76 -27.21
C GLU A 231 -40.35 -1.65 -26.49
N ALA A 232 -40.28 -1.89 -25.18
CA ALA A 232 -39.04 -1.89 -24.41
C ALA A 232 -38.24 -3.21 -24.50
N GLU A 233 -38.83 -4.28 -25.05
CA GLU A 233 -38.21 -5.62 -25.11
C GLU A 233 -36.84 -5.59 -25.80
N GLU A 234 -36.68 -4.80 -26.87
CA GLU A 234 -35.42 -4.69 -27.62
C GLU A 234 -34.26 -4.07 -26.81
N TYR A 235 -34.57 -3.43 -25.67
CA TYR A 235 -33.58 -2.81 -24.76
C TYR A 235 -33.36 -3.62 -23.47
N CYS A 236 -34.06 -4.74 -23.29
CA CYS A 236 -33.90 -5.59 -22.10
C CYS A 236 -32.64 -6.47 -22.17
N GLY A 237 -32.11 -6.67 -23.38
CA GLY A 237 -30.89 -7.43 -23.61
C GLY A 237 -29.71 -6.88 -22.81
N THR A 238 -28.75 -7.75 -22.49
CA THR A 238 -27.46 -7.30 -21.95
C THR A 238 -26.82 -6.42 -22.98
N GLU A 239 -26.82 -5.10 -22.77
CA GLU A 239 -25.87 -4.29 -23.50
C GLU A 239 -24.48 -4.87 -23.17
N ASN A 240 -23.80 -5.38 -24.19
CA ASN A 240 -22.37 -5.71 -24.14
C ASN A 240 -21.49 -4.47 -23.89
N THR A 241 -22.09 -3.33 -23.52
CA THR A 241 -21.43 -2.14 -22.98
C THR A 241 -21.11 -2.28 -21.49
N ASN A 242 -21.45 -3.40 -20.84
CA ASN A 242 -20.98 -3.73 -19.51
C ASN A 242 -19.46 -3.95 -19.55
N ASN A 243 -18.72 -2.88 -19.23
CA ASN A 243 -17.28 -2.88 -18.99
C ASN A 243 -16.54 -3.66 -20.08
N ARG A 244 -16.58 -3.20 -21.35
CA ARG A 244 -15.43 -3.44 -22.24
C ARG A 244 -14.25 -3.04 -21.39
N ARG A 245 -13.45 -4.04 -20.97
CA ARG A 245 -12.31 -3.91 -20.06
C ARG A 245 -11.44 -2.77 -20.57
N THR A 246 -11.78 -1.55 -20.20
CA THR A 246 -10.90 -0.41 -20.30
C THR A 246 -9.96 -0.73 -19.16
N GLN A 247 -8.87 -1.41 -19.50
CA GLN A 247 -7.75 -1.76 -18.61
C GLN A 247 -7.04 -0.48 -18.09
N THR A 248 -7.79 0.60 -17.86
CA THR A 248 -7.30 1.97 -17.76
C THR A 248 -8.11 2.84 -16.80
N ALA A 249 -9.14 2.33 -16.12
CA ALA A 249 -9.54 2.93 -14.85
C ALA A 249 -8.52 2.48 -13.81
N ASN A 250 -7.86 3.43 -13.14
CA ASN A 250 -6.82 3.21 -12.13
C ASN A 250 -7.30 2.24 -11.04
N ARG A 251 -7.10 0.95 -11.27
CA ARG A 251 -7.40 -0.13 -10.32
C ARG A 251 -6.61 0.13 -9.05
N ALA A 252 -7.33 0.57 -8.03
CA ALA A 252 -6.73 1.13 -6.83
C ALA A 252 -6.23 0.01 -5.90
N ARG A 253 -5.25 0.38 -5.08
CA ARG A 253 -4.84 -0.40 -3.92
C ARG A 253 -6.01 -0.48 -2.94
N SER A 254 -6.27 -1.67 -2.41
CA SER A 254 -7.27 -1.86 -1.36
C SER A 254 -6.89 -1.13 -0.07
N THR A 255 -7.88 -0.55 0.62
CA THR A 255 -7.72 0.08 1.94
C THR A 255 -7.78 -0.92 3.09
N ALA A 256 -8.03 -2.20 2.82
CA ALA A 256 -8.04 -3.26 3.83
C ALA A 256 -6.66 -3.53 4.45
N LYS A 257 -5.59 -2.95 3.88
CA LYS A 257 -4.25 -3.01 4.46
C LYS A 257 -4.15 -2.06 5.66
N TYR A 258 -3.71 -2.59 6.79
CA TYR A 258 -3.38 -1.79 7.96
C TYR A 258 -1.97 -1.24 7.83
N HIS A 259 -1.83 0.08 7.92
CA HIS A 259 -0.54 0.76 7.86
C HIS A 259 -0.04 1.13 9.25
N LEU A 260 1.28 1.32 9.39
CA LEU A 260 1.95 1.73 10.63
C LEU A 260 1.57 0.86 11.85
N ARG A 261 1.44 -0.45 11.63
CA ARG A 261 1.24 -1.40 12.72
C ARG A 261 2.59 -1.81 13.32
N PRO A 262 2.67 -1.98 14.65
CA PRO A 262 3.89 -2.48 15.27
C PRO A 262 4.11 -3.92 14.80
N ILE A 263 5.32 -4.22 14.37
CA ILE A 263 5.75 -5.56 13.96
C ILE A 263 6.53 -6.23 15.08
N THR A 264 6.48 -7.56 15.13
CA THR A 264 7.27 -8.34 16.08
C THR A 264 8.75 -8.38 15.66
N PRO A 265 9.69 -8.66 16.58
CA PRO A 265 11.09 -8.85 16.24
C PRO A 265 11.33 -9.95 15.19
N VAL A 266 10.52 -11.01 15.20
CA VAL A 266 10.60 -12.11 14.23
C VAL A 266 10.19 -11.62 12.84
N GLN A 267 9.04 -10.97 12.71
CA GLN A 267 8.59 -10.37 11.45
C GLN A 267 9.60 -9.35 10.92
N ALA A 268 10.15 -8.51 11.80
CA ALA A 268 11.17 -7.53 11.45
C ALA A 268 12.43 -8.18 10.85
N PHE A 269 12.88 -9.30 11.43
CA PHE A 269 14.02 -10.06 10.92
C PHE A 269 13.70 -10.78 9.60
N GLU A 270 12.51 -11.35 9.45
CA GLU A 270 12.06 -11.99 8.22
C GLU A 270 11.98 -10.97 7.07
N LEU A 271 11.40 -9.79 7.31
CA LEU A 271 11.34 -8.69 6.35
C LEU A 271 12.74 -8.19 5.99
N TYR A 272 13.64 -8.06 6.96
CA TYR A 272 15.04 -7.73 6.71
C TYR A 272 15.75 -8.78 5.82
N CYS A 273 15.46 -10.06 6.01
CA CYS A 273 16.05 -11.14 5.21
C CYS A 273 15.49 -11.21 3.78
N THR A 274 14.27 -10.72 3.55
CA THR A 274 13.53 -10.90 2.29
C THR A 274 13.42 -9.63 1.44
N ASN A 275 13.74 -8.47 1.99
CA ASN A 275 13.62 -7.18 1.31
C ASN A 275 14.97 -6.45 1.26
N ASP A 276 15.63 -6.48 0.09
CA ASP A 276 16.94 -5.87 -0.11
C ASP A 276 16.96 -4.35 0.11
N LEU A 277 15.87 -3.66 -0.22
CA LEU A 277 15.76 -2.21 -0.03
C LEU A 277 15.69 -1.84 1.46
N LEU A 278 14.86 -2.57 2.22
CA LEU A 278 14.78 -2.42 3.67
C LEU A 278 16.13 -2.74 4.32
N LYS A 279 16.73 -3.87 3.93
CA LYS A 279 18.05 -4.29 4.42
C LYS A 279 19.11 -3.21 4.22
N ALA A 280 19.26 -2.72 2.99
CA ALA A 280 20.25 -1.71 2.66
C ALA A 280 20.12 -0.44 3.52
N ALA A 281 18.91 -0.05 3.89
CA ALA A 281 18.72 1.12 4.73
C ALA A 281 18.91 0.85 6.21
N LEU A 282 18.49 -0.32 6.71
CA LEU A 282 18.76 -0.70 8.09
C LEU A 282 20.27 -0.84 8.34
N ASP A 283 21.01 -1.35 7.35
CA ASP A 283 22.48 -1.48 7.38
C ASP A 283 23.21 -0.13 7.50
N THR A 284 22.57 1.00 7.16
CA THR A 284 23.14 2.35 7.39
C THR A 284 23.22 2.75 8.87
N GLY A 285 22.46 2.07 9.75
CA GLY A 285 22.28 2.46 11.14
C GLY A 285 21.38 3.69 11.36
N ALA A 286 20.72 4.19 10.30
CA ALA A 286 19.82 5.34 10.37
C ALA A 286 18.49 5.07 11.07
N PHE A 287 18.16 3.81 11.37
CA PHE A 287 16.91 3.43 12.03
C PHE A 287 17.17 2.58 13.28
N HIS A 288 16.34 2.78 14.30
CA HIS A 288 16.39 2.04 15.56
C HIS A 288 15.05 1.34 15.80
N PHE A 289 15.09 0.04 16.10
CA PHE A 289 13.90 -0.74 16.39
C PHE A 289 13.48 -0.58 17.86
N THR A 290 12.32 0.04 18.12
CA THR A 290 11.77 0.17 19.48
C THR A 290 10.25 0.20 19.43
N GLU A 291 9.61 -0.35 20.46
CA GLU A 291 8.14 -0.41 20.59
C GLU A 291 7.41 -1.00 19.36
N GLY A 292 8.09 -1.85 18.57
CA GLY A 292 7.53 -2.47 17.36
C GLY A 292 7.74 -1.70 16.06
N TYR A 293 8.50 -0.60 16.08
CA TYR A 293 8.72 0.27 14.92
C TYR A 293 10.20 0.48 14.62
N PHE A 294 10.55 0.62 13.34
CA PHE A 294 11.85 1.15 12.92
C PHE A 294 11.77 2.67 12.82
N ILE A 295 12.29 3.36 13.84
CA ILE A 295 12.25 4.83 13.95
C ILE A 295 13.57 5.44 13.49
N PHE A 296 13.50 6.53 12.73
CA PHE A 296 14.67 7.29 12.33
C PHE A 296 15.50 7.74 13.54
N ASN A 297 16.79 7.49 13.49
CA ASN A 297 17.72 7.63 14.60
C ASN A 297 18.14 9.10 14.78
N ASP A 298 17.22 9.88 15.35
CA ASP A 298 17.38 11.30 15.68
C ASP A 298 16.84 11.55 17.09
N ASP A 299 17.51 12.41 17.85
CA ASP A 299 17.14 12.72 19.24
C ASP A 299 15.80 13.47 19.34
N LYS A 300 15.29 14.03 18.23
CA LYS A 300 13.91 14.51 18.12
C LYS A 300 12.89 13.37 18.36
N TYR A 301 13.20 12.16 17.87
CA TYR A 301 12.24 11.05 17.86
C TYR A 301 12.49 10.00 18.95
N LEU A 302 13.73 9.90 19.43
CA LEU A 302 14.17 8.89 20.40
C LEU A 302 14.87 9.56 21.58
N HIS A 303 14.61 9.06 22.79
CA HIS A 303 15.33 9.47 23.99
C HIS A 303 15.75 8.25 24.82
N MET A 304 16.79 8.42 25.63
CA MET A 304 17.21 7.39 26.59
C MET A 304 16.34 7.46 27.84
N ASN A 305 15.74 6.35 28.22
CA ASN A 305 15.05 6.24 29.50
C ASN A 305 16.04 5.98 30.66
N ALA A 306 15.52 5.94 31.90
CA ALA A 306 16.32 5.69 33.11
C ALA A 306 17.07 4.33 33.11
N SER A 307 16.64 3.37 32.28
CA SER A 307 17.29 2.07 32.10
C SER A 307 18.35 2.05 30.97
N GLY A 308 18.63 3.19 30.33
CA GLY A 308 19.58 3.28 29.21
C GLY A 308 19.07 2.72 27.89
N LYS A 309 17.75 2.50 27.75
CA LYS A 309 17.11 2.04 26.51
C LYS A 309 16.56 3.24 25.72
N ARG A 310 16.79 3.26 24.40
CA ARG A 310 16.16 4.23 23.50
C ARG A 310 14.66 3.90 23.34
N VAL A 311 13.81 4.86 23.68
CA VAL A 311 12.34 4.76 23.64
C VAL A 311 11.75 5.96 22.89
N LEU A 312 10.50 5.85 22.46
CA LEU A 312 9.82 6.90 21.69
C LEU A 312 9.64 8.17 22.54
N THR A 313 9.92 9.34 21.96
CA THR A 313 9.52 10.61 22.59
C THR A 313 7.99 10.78 22.56
N PRO A 314 7.41 11.62 23.44
CA PRO A 314 5.98 11.95 23.36
C PRO A 314 5.57 12.49 21.98
N TYR A 315 6.43 13.33 21.38
CA TYR A 315 6.24 13.86 20.02
C TYR A 315 6.11 12.73 18.98
N THR A 316 6.99 11.71 19.03
CA THR A 316 6.93 10.59 18.09
C THR A 316 5.62 9.82 18.17
N LYS A 317 5.02 9.67 19.35
CA LYS A 317 3.76 8.92 19.50
C LYS A 317 2.59 9.59 18.77
N GLU A 318 2.63 10.92 18.63
CA GLU A 318 1.61 11.69 17.89
C GLU A 318 1.98 11.87 16.41
N HIS A 319 3.25 11.61 16.03
CA HIS A 319 3.80 11.89 14.70
C HIS A 319 4.61 10.72 14.12
N LEU A 320 4.17 9.48 14.38
CA LEU A 320 4.76 8.24 13.87
C LEU A 320 5.07 8.27 12.35
N PRO A 321 4.16 8.73 11.46
CA PRO A 321 4.42 8.76 10.01
C PRO A 321 5.66 9.58 9.61
N GLU A 322 6.08 10.56 10.41
CA GLU A 322 7.23 11.43 10.09
C GLU A 322 8.58 10.69 10.16
N CYS A 323 8.64 9.64 10.99
CA CYS A 323 9.90 9.04 11.42
C CYS A 323 9.92 7.51 11.46
N ALA A 324 8.77 6.84 11.41
CA ALA A 324 8.68 5.37 11.38
C ALA A 324 8.67 4.85 9.95
N LEU A 325 9.38 3.76 9.66
CA LEU A 325 9.13 3.00 8.44
C LEU A 325 7.72 2.40 8.50
N ASP A 326 6.97 2.57 7.42
CA ASP A 326 5.63 2.04 7.25
C ASP A 326 5.68 0.59 6.77
N PHE A 327 5.04 -0.28 7.54
CA PHE A 327 4.78 -1.67 7.19
C PHE A 327 3.29 -1.84 7.07
N SER A 328 2.86 -2.43 5.95
CA SER A 328 1.48 -2.80 5.77
C SER A 328 1.25 -4.22 6.25
N VAL A 329 0.20 -4.42 7.04
CA VAL A 329 -0.29 -5.75 7.41
C VAL A 329 -1.57 -6.01 6.65
N ARG A 330 -1.64 -7.16 6.01
CA ARG A 330 -2.86 -7.65 5.34
C ARG A 330 -3.31 -8.96 5.95
N LEU A 331 -4.61 -9.19 5.93
CA LEU A 331 -5.18 -10.48 6.28
C LEU A 331 -5.22 -11.36 5.04
N VAL A 332 -4.59 -12.52 5.10
CA VAL A 332 -4.59 -13.50 4.00
C VAL A 332 -5.27 -14.77 4.50
N SER A 333 -6.23 -15.27 3.74
CA SER A 333 -6.90 -16.53 4.08
C SER A 333 -5.92 -17.71 3.92
N ASP A 334 -5.91 -18.61 4.91
CA ASP A 334 -5.01 -19.78 5.01
C ASP A 334 -5.35 -20.94 4.04
N SER A 335 -5.74 -20.65 2.79
CA SER A 335 -6.70 -21.46 2.01
C SER A 335 -6.38 -22.95 1.75
N LEU A 336 -7.27 -23.81 2.28
CA LEU A 336 -7.94 -24.90 1.54
C LEU A 336 -9.49 -24.80 1.60
N MET A 337 -10.07 -23.98 2.49
CA MET A 337 -11.52 -23.91 2.77
C MET A 337 -12.20 -22.62 2.27
N HIS A 338 -11.46 -21.65 1.73
CA HIS A 338 -12.03 -20.38 1.25
C HIS A 338 -12.59 -20.54 -0.16
N SER A 339 -13.70 -21.26 -0.25
CA SER A 339 -14.41 -21.44 -1.51
C SER A 339 -15.16 -20.17 -1.84
N GLN A 340 -14.63 -19.37 -2.77
CA GLN A 340 -15.34 -18.23 -3.37
C GLN A 340 -16.68 -18.64 -4.03
N THR A 341 -17.00 -19.93 -4.09
CA THR A 341 -18.27 -20.45 -4.62
C THR A 341 -19.43 -20.38 -3.63
N SER A 342 -19.18 -20.21 -2.33
CA SER A 342 -20.25 -20.02 -1.33
C SER A 342 -20.85 -18.61 -1.43
N ILE A 343 -22.17 -18.52 -1.38
CA ILE A 343 -22.92 -17.26 -1.27
C ILE A 343 -22.73 -16.63 0.13
N MET A 344 -22.33 -17.41 1.13
CA MET A 344 -22.17 -16.95 2.51
C MET A 344 -20.70 -16.81 2.89
N TYR A 345 -20.36 -15.71 3.56
CA TYR A 345 -19.11 -15.56 4.32
C TYR A 345 -19.28 -16.13 5.73
N ARG A 346 -18.22 -16.76 6.24
CA ARG A 346 -18.23 -17.44 7.53
C ARG A 346 -17.17 -16.89 8.49
N SER A 347 -17.55 -16.72 9.75
CA SER A 347 -16.70 -16.17 10.81
C SER A 347 -15.67 -17.16 11.35
N ASP A 348 -15.80 -18.45 11.02
CA ASP A 348 -14.83 -19.50 11.34
C ASP A 348 -13.74 -19.66 10.29
N SER A 349 -13.72 -18.77 9.28
CA SER A 349 -12.62 -18.68 8.30
C SER A 349 -11.34 -18.19 8.98
N ILE A 350 -10.24 -18.88 8.73
CA ILE A 350 -8.93 -18.57 9.33
C ILE A 350 -8.18 -17.61 8.41
N PHE A 351 -7.86 -16.44 8.95
CA PHE A 351 -7.00 -15.44 8.32
C PHE A 351 -5.69 -15.32 9.10
N LYS A 352 -4.59 -15.19 8.36
CA LYS A 352 -3.25 -14.93 8.92
C LYS A 352 -2.87 -13.50 8.59
N GLU A 353 -2.23 -12.83 9.54
CA GLU A 353 -1.59 -11.55 9.30
C GLU A 353 -0.29 -11.76 8.54
N GLU A 354 -0.16 -11.11 7.38
CA GLU A 354 1.06 -11.05 6.61
C GLU A 354 1.56 -9.61 6.58
N SER A 355 2.78 -9.39 7.07
CA SER A 355 3.43 -8.09 7.03
C SER A 355 4.21 -7.94 5.73
N SER A 356 4.08 -6.80 5.07
CA SER A 356 4.84 -6.44 3.89
C SER A 356 5.48 -5.06 4.05
N PHE A 357 6.64 -4.91 3.42
CA PHE A 357 7.31 -3.63 3.26
C PHE A 357 7.09 -3.14 1.84
N GLU A 358 6.61 -1.91 1.69
CA GLU A 358 6.31 -1.32 0.38
C GLU A 358 7.03 0.02 0.19
N ALA A 359 7.44 0.30 -1.05
CA ALA A 359 8.07 1.56 -1.44
C ALA A 359 7.04 2.68 -1.61
N ASN A 360 6.35 3.03 -0.52
CA ASN A 360 5.43 4.16 -0.50
C ASN A 360 6.18 5.50 -0.35
N THR A 361 5.45 6.62 -0.46
CA THR A 361 6.01 7.97 -0.37
C THR A 361 6.76 8.19 0.94
N GLN A 362 6.17 7.78 2.07
CA GLN A 362 6.77 7.92 3.40
C GLN A 362 8.10 7.18 3.52
N ASN A 363 8.13 5.91 3.15
CA ASN A 363 9.35 5.09 3.17
C ASN A 363 10.41 5.66 2.24
N THR A 364 10.02 6.12 1.05
CA THR A 364 10.92 6.75 0.08
C THR A 364 11.59 8.00 0.64
N GLU A 365 10.84 8.87 1.32
CA GLU A 365 11.39 10.06 1.99
C GLU A 365 12.35 9.69 3.13
N LEU A 366 12.00 8.69 3.94
CA LEU A 366 12.84 8.19 5.02
C LEU A 366 14.14 7.56 4.51
N PHE A 367 14.11 6.86 3.37
CA PHE A 367 15.33 6.34 2.73
C PHE A 367 16.26 7.46 2.26
N ASN A 368 15.71 8.55 1.72
CA ASN A 368 16.53 9.70 1.33
C ASN A 368 17.20 10.31 2.57
N LYS A 369 16.47 10.46 3.68
CA LYS A 369 17.04 10.90 4.97
C LYS A 369 18.12 9.92 5.49
N ALA A 370 17.92 8.61 5.33
CA ALA A 370 18.88 7.59 5.73
C ALA A 370 20.20 7.66 4.95
N LYS A 371 20.15 7.90 3.62
CA LYS A 371 21.36 8.12 2.81
C LYS A 371 22.14 9.35 3.25
N ASP A 372 21.45 10.43 3.62
CA ASP A 372 22.10 11.63 4.15
C ASP A 372 22.68 11.39 5.55
N PHE A 373 22.01 10.60 6.38
CA PHE A 373 22.52 10.14 7.67
C PHE A 373 23.81 9.32 7.49
N GLU A 374 23.82 8.35 6.57
CA GLU A 374 24.98 7.51 6.27
C GLU A 374 26.18 8.37 5.87
N LYS A 375 26.00 9.33 4.94
CA LYS A 375 27.06 10.27 4.54
C LYS A 375 27.57 11.09 5.72
N LYS A 376 26.69 11.56 6.61
CA LYS A 376 27.09 12.29 7.82
C LYS A 376 27.86 11.39 8.79
N LEU A 377 27.41 10.15 8.98
CA LEU A 377 28.07 9.15 9.83
C LEU A 377 29.47 8.83 9.30
N GLN A 378 29.60 8.52 8.01
CA GLN A 378 30.89 8.28 7.35
C GLN A 378 31.83 9.50 7.46
N ARG A 379 31.33 10.73 7.26
CA ARG A 379 32.12 11.96 7.47
C ARG A 379 32.55 12.16 8.93
N SER A 380 31.69 11.79 9.88
CA SER A 380 32.02 11.85 11.32
C SER A 380 33.04 10.79 11.73
N GLN A 381 32.96 9.60 11.16
CA GLN A 381 33.92 8.51 11.37
C GLN A 381 35.28 8.83 10.72
N ALA A 382 35.28 9.41 9.52
CA ALA A 382 36.49 9.89 8.83
C ALA A 382 37.20 11.04 9.56
N LYS A 383 36.51 11.77 10.46
CA LYS A 383 37.15 12.78 11.32
C LYS A 383 38.04 12.18 12.42
N THR A 384 38.09 10.85 12.59
CA THR A 384 38.74 10.22 13.74
C THR A 384 40.19 9.77 13.49
N ILE A 385 40.64 9.64 12.23
CA ILE A 385 42.02 9.25 11.90
C ILE A 385 42.60 10.25 10.89
N THR A 386 43.60 11.02 11.29
CA THR A 386 44.38 11.92 10.43
C THR A 386 45.66 11.22 9.94
N PRO A 387 46.32 11.70 8.87
CA PRO A 387 47.63 11.20 8.46
C PRO A 387 48.65 11.25 9.60
N ALA A 388 48.61 12.29 10.44
CA ALA A 388 49.49 12.45 11.58
C ALA A 388 49.26 11.37 12.66
N THR A 389 48.00 11.06 12.99
CA THR A 389 47.69 9.97 13.94
C THR A 389 48.02 8.59 13.36
N TRP A 390 47.87 8.39 12.05
CA TRP A 390 48.21 7.14 11.38
C TRP A 390 49.73 6.91 11.44
N MET A 391 50.51 7.92 11.06
CA MET A 391 51.98 7.89 11.11
C MET A 391 52.49 7.70 12.54
N LYS A 392 51.88 8.39 13.52
CA LYS A 392 52.22 8.23 14.94
C LYS A 392 52.07 6.79 15.41
N ARG A 393 50.93 6.15 15.09
CA ARG A 393 50.68 4.76 15.48
C ARG A 393 51.73 3.81 14.89
N ARG A 394 52.06 3.98 13.60
CA ARG A 394 53.07 3.15 12.93
C ARG A 394 54.47 3.34 13.52
N MET A 395 54.83 4.58 13.87
CA MET A 395 56.08 4.89 14.57
C MET A 395 56.17 4.25 15.95
N GLU A 396 55.06 4.20 16.70
CA GLU A 396 54.99 3.53 18.01
C GLU A 396 55.17 2.01 17.88
N GLU A 397 54.57 1.38 16.87
CA GLU A 397 54.71 -0.05 16.57
C GLU A 397 56.18 -0.44 16.25
N GLU A 398 56.88 0.42 15.51
CA GLU A 398 58.29 0.23 15.12
C GLU A 398 59.29 0.78 16.18
N ASN A 399 58.81 1.24 17.33
CA ASN A 399 59.60 1.82 18.42
C ASN A 399 60.51 3.00 17.99
N TRP A 400 59.98 3.92 17.18
CA TRP A 400 60.72 5.09 16.71
C TRP A 400 60.83 6.20 17.75
N TYR A 401 62.05 6.71 17.90
CA TYR A 401 62.36 7.92 18.66
C TYR A 401 62.77 9.07 17.72
N GLU A 402 62.88 10.29 18.24
CA GLU A 402 63.22 11.50 17.45
C GLU A 402 64.44 11.30 16.53
N TYR A 403 65.52 10.73 17.05
CA TYR A 403 66.72 10.42 16.27
C TYR A 403 66.43 9.48 15.08
N THR A 404 65.70 8.40 15.31
CA THR A 404 65.34 7.43 14.26
C THR A 404 64.45 8.06 13.19
N PHE A 405 63.55 8.96 13.60
CA PHE A 405 62.72 9.72 12.68
C PHE A 405 63.56 10.64 11.77
N GLU A 406 64.48 11.42 12.34
CA GLU A 406 65.34 12.33 11.56
C GLU A 406 66.27 11.53 10.63
N GLU A 407 66.84 10.42 11.10
CA GLU A 407 67.71 9.56 10.30
C GLU A 407 66.97 8.94 9.10
N ARG A 408 65.78 8.36 9.34
CA ARG A 408 65.04 7.61 8.32
C ARG A 408 64.18 8.46 7.38
N THR A 409 63.85 9.69 7.76
CA THR A 409 63.00 10.58 6.93
C THR A 409 63.73 11.81 6.41
N LYS A 410 64.91 12.14 6.99
CA LYS A 410 65.65 13.39 6.78
C LYS A 410 64.81 14.65 7.07
N LEU A 411 63.68 14.52 7.75
CA LEU A 411 62.88 15.65 8.23
C LEU A 411 63.39 16.11 9.60
N ASP A 412 63.24 17.39 9.89
CA ASP A 412 63.63 17.96 11.18
C ASP A 412 62.72 17.52 12.36
N LYS A 413 63.22 17.70 13.58
CA LYS A 413 62.50 17.51 14.85
C LYS A 413 61.14 18.20 14.95
N MET A 414 60.89 19.26 14.18
CA MET A 414 59.59 19.94 14.19
C MET A 414 58.53 19.07 13.54
N HIS A 415 58.88 18.32 12.49
CA HIS A 415 57.99 17.34 11.87
C HIS A 415 57.69 16.19 12.82
N TYR A 416 58.68 15.68 13.56
CA TYR A 416 58.45 14.68 14.60
C TYR A 416 57.45 15.16 15.66
N SER A 417 57.65 16.37 16.19
CA SER A 417 56.74 16.99 17.16
C SER A 417 55.31 17.15 16.62
N ARG A 418 55.18 17.50 15.32
CA ARG A 418 53.88 17.63 14.65
C ARG A 418 53.16 16.30 14.46
N VAL A 419 53.88 15.21 14.20
CA VAL A 419 53.32 13.85 14.16
C VAL A 419 52.82 13.46 15.55
N GLN A 420 53.62 13.69 16.58
CA GLN A 420 53.24 13.38 17.97
C GLN A 420 51.98 14.12 18.44
N GLY A 421 51.76 15.35 17.94
CA GLY A 421 50.57 16.15 18.18
C GLY A 421 49.30 15.69 17.46
N GLY A 422 49.39 14.79 16.46
CA GLY A 422 48.26 14.07 15.84
C GLY A 422 47.25 14.89 15.02
N THR A 423 47.31 16.22 15.05
CA THR A 423 46.31 17.09 14.39
C THR A 423 46.88 17.90 13.22
N HIS A 424 48.20 17.81 12.98
CA HIS A 424 48.87 18.62 11.97
C HIS A 424 48.52 18.16 10.54
N LYS A 425 48.27 19.12 9.65
CA LYS A 425 48.04 18.88 8.23
C LYS A 425 49.36 18.93 7.45
N PHE A 426 49.92 17.77 7.15
CA PHE A 426 51.12 17.65 6.34
C PHE A 426 50.81 17.80 4.85
N THR A 427 51.78 18.32 4.10
CA THR A 427 51.80 18.26 2.63
C THR A 427 52.31 16.88 2.16
N MET A 428 52.19 16.59 0.87
CA MET A 428 52.53 15.28 0.30
C MET A 428 54.00 14.88 0.56
N ARG A 429 54.98 15.78 0.33
CA ARG A 429 56.41 15.45 0.46
C ARG A 429 56.81 14.97 1.87
N PRO A 430 56.45 15.65 2.98
CA PRO A 430 56.68 15.10 4.32
C PRO A 430 56.01 13.75 4.56
N LEU A 431 54.79 13.53 4.06
CA LEU A 431 54.10 12.24 4.19
C LEU A 431 54.82 11.14 3.41
N VAL A 432 55.29 11.44 2.19
CA VAL A 432 56.07 10.51 1.37
C VAL A 432 57.41 10.20 2.04
N ALA A 433 58.10 11.20 2.59
CA ALA A 433 59.34 11.01 3.35
C ALA A 433 59.14 10.12 4.58
N MET A 434 58.05 10.33 5.33
CA MET A 434 57.67 9.47 6.45
C MET A 434 57.30 8.05 5.98
N GLY A 435 56.58 7.93 4.87
CA GLY A 435 56.20 6.64 4.29
C GLY A 435 57.42 5.82 3.86
N VAL A 436 58.39 6.45 3.18
CA VAL A 436 59.66 5.80 2.80
C VAL A 436 60.43 5.37 4.05
N GLY A 437 60.55 6.24 5.05
CA GLY A 437 61.27 5.91 6.27
C GLY A 437 60.66 4.73 7.03
N LEU A 438 59.32 4.64 7.06
CA LEU A 438 58.55 3.55 7.68
C LEU A 438 58.45 2.30 6.80
N SER A 439 59.05 2.31 5.60
CA SER A 439 58.95 1.23 4.63
C SER A 439 57.51 0.82 4.32
N LEU A 440 56.62 1.81 4.13
CA LEU A 440 55.22 1.56 3.77
C LEU A 440 55.12 0.98 2.36
N ASP A 441 54.13 0.12 2.13
CA ASP A 441 53.79 -0.29 0.77
C ASP A 441 52.91 0.76 0.07
N LEU A 442 52.67 0.58 -1.23
CA LEU A 442 51.85 1.52 -2.01
C LEU A 442 50.44 1.68 -1.43
N SER A 443 49.81 0.59 -0.99
CA SER A 443 48.44 0.61 -0.45
C SER A 443 48.39 1.39 0.87
N GLU A 444 49.37 1.19 1.75
CA GLU A 444 49.49 1.91 3.00
C GLU A 444 49.74 3.41 2.77
N MET A 445 50.62 3.75 1.81
CA MET A 445 50.91 5.15 1.48
C MET A 445 49.71 5.85 0.84
N GLU A 446 48.98 5.20 -0.05
CA GLU A 446 47.76 5.74 -0.67
C GLU A 446 46.67 5.99 0.38
N GLU A 447 46.53 5.11 1.38
CA GLU A 447 45.62 5.32 2.50
C GLU A 447 46.01 6.56 3.32
N VAL A 448 47.30 6.74 3.63
CA VAL A 448 47.80 7.95 4.32
C VAL A 448 47.48 9.22 3.55
N LEU A 449 47.71 9.23 2.23
CA LEU A 449 47.40 10.40 1.39
C LEU A 449 45.89 10.66 1.36
N ARG A 450 45.08 9.60 1.24
CA ARG A 450 43.61 9.69 1.23
C ARG A 450 43.07 10.33 2.52
N LEU A 451 43.62 9.96 3.68
CA LEU A 451 43.27 10.57 4.98
C LEU A 451 43.62 12.07 5.02
N GLY A 452 44.59 12.52 4.22
CA GLY A 452 44.98 13.92 4.07
C GLY A 452 44.23 14.67 2.96
N GLY A 453 43.33 14.01 2.23
CA GLY A 453 42.66 14.58 1.06
C GLY A 453 43.57 14.70 -0.17
N MET A 454 44.61 13.87 -0.26
CA MET A 454 45.60 13.82 -1.34
C MET A 454 45.55 12.46 -2.07
N ALA A 455 46.06 12.42 -3.29
CA ALA A 455 46.29 11.20 -4.06
C ALA A 455 47.43 11.45 -5.05
N PHE A 456 48.15 10.41 -5.46
CA PHE A 456 49.10 10.51 -6.57
C PHE A 456 48.35 10.76 -7.88
N GLN A 457 48.80 11.75 -8.65
CA GLN A 457 48.21 12.11 -9.93
C GLN A 457 49.00 11.49 -11.08
N ASP A 458 48.33 10.69 -11.91
CA ASP A 458 48.92 10.15 -13.14
C ASP A 458 49.19 11.31 -14.13
N GLY A 459 50.35 11.30 -14.77
CA GLY A 459 50.84 12.36 -15.65
C GLY A 459 51.61 13.49 -14.95
N ASP A 460 51.63 13.55 -13.62
CA ASP A 460 52.53 14.42 -12.86
C ASP A 460 53.85 13.67 -12.57
N ARG A 461 54.93 14.10 -13.23
CA ARG A 461 56.25 13.46 -13.13
C ARG A 461 56.80 13.39 -11.70
N GLU A 462 56.51 14.37 -10.84
CA GLU A 462 56.95 14.35 -9.44
C GLU A 462 56.19 13.30 -8.65
N GLN A 463 54.86 13.25 -8.81
CA GLN A 463 54.00 12.34 -8.08
C GLN A 463 54.15 10.89 -8.56
N GLU A 464 54.38 10.68 -9.85
CA GLU A 464 54.74 9.38 -10.42
C GLU A 464 56.06 8.86 -9.88
N ALA A 465 57.08 9.73 -9.76
CA ALA A 465 58.35 9.37 -9.15
C ALA A 465 58.20 9.04 -7.65
N TYR A 466 57.35 9.75 -6.91
CA TYR A 466 57.05 9.40 -5.52
C TYR A 466 56.28 8.09 -5.39
N LYS A 467 55.30 7.83 -6.25
CA LYS A 467 54.58 6.54 -6.32
C LYS A 467 55.52 5.37 -6.63
N TYR A 468 56.53 5.61 -7.46
CA TYR A 468 57.56 4.62 -7.81
C TYR A 468 58.37 4.14 -6.59
N LEU A 469 58.58 5.01 -5.60
CA LEU A 469 59.30 4.67 -4.35
C LEU A 469 58.60 3.57 -3.54
N PHE A 470 57.27 3.50 -3.60
CA PHE A 470 56.45 2.52 -2.86
C PHE A 470 56.13 1.26 -3.65
N THR A 471 56.63 1.17 -4.89
CA THR A 471 56.40 0.03 -5.78
C THR A 471 57.72 -0.62 -6.17
N ALA A 472 58.43 -0.04 -7.13
CA ALA A 472 59.68 -0.59 -7.66
C ALA A 472 60.91 -0.29 -6.78
N PHE A 473 60.83 0.73 -5.92
CA PHE A 473 61.88 1.10 -4.96
C PHE A 473 61.50 0.77 -3.50
N TYR A 474 60.52 -0.10 -3.29
CA TYR A 474 60.02 -0.48 -1.98
C TYR A 474 61.13 -1.06 -1.08
N GLY A 475 61.15 -0.63 0.18
CA GLY A 475 62.11 -1.07 1.21
C GLY A 475 63.51 -0.46 1.10
N LYS A 476 63.74 0.47 0.18
CA LYS A 476 65.00 1.24 0.09
C LYS A 476 65.05 2.38 1.11
N GLY A 477 66.24 2.66 1.62
CA GLY A 477 66.46 3.77 2.54
C GLY A 477 66.26 5.13 1.86
N ILE A 478 65.96 6.16 2.66
CA ILE A 478 65.66 7.51 2.18
C ILE A 478 66.77 8.14 1.33
N ASP A 479 68.05 7.80 1.60
CA ASP A 479 69.19 8.28 0.83
C ASP A 479 69.22 7.67 -0.59
N GLU A 480 69.02 6.35 -0.73
CA GLU A 480 68.90 5.68 -2.04
C GLU A 480 67.70 6.21 -2.83
N CYS A 481 66.58 6.47 -2.14
CA CYS A 481 65.40 7.09 -2.75
C CYS A 481 65.71 8.51 -3.24
N ASN A 482 66.47 9.29 -2.48
CA ASN A 482 66.87 10.65 -2.88
C ASN A 482 67.86 10.66 -4.06
N ASP A 483 68.80 9.72 -4.11
CA ASP A 483 69.70 9.55 -5.27
C ASP A 483 68.90 9.26 -6.55
N PHE A 484 67.87 8.41 -6.45
CA PHE A 484 66.95 8.15 -7.55
C PHE A 484 66.17 9.41 -7.96
N LEU A 485 65.59 10.13 -6.99
CA LEU A 485 64.82 11.35 -7.25
C LEU A 485 65.69 12.42 -7.94
N GLU A 486 66.93 12.60 -7.51
CA GLU A 486 67.88 13.51 -8.13
C GLU A 486 68.20 13.07 -9.57
N ALA A 487 68.45 11.79 -9.81
CA ALA A 487 68.72 11.24 -11.14
C ALA A 487 67.56 11.45 -12.13
N VAL A 488 66.30 11.49 -11.64
CA VAL A 488 65.11 11.75 -12.47
C VAL A 488 64.66 13.21 -12.48
N ASN A 489 65.46 14.13 -11.92
CA ASN A 489 65.18 15.57 -11.79
C ASN A 489 63.89 15.87 -11.00
N VAL A 490 63.61 15.12 -9.94
CA VAL A 490 62.47 15.33 -9.03
C VAL A 490 62.99 15.80 -7.66
N PRO A 491 62.31 16.73 -6.96
CA PRO A 491 62.77 17.23 -5.67
C PRO A 491 62.93 16.12 -4.62
N THR A 492 64.09 16.12 -3.96
CA THR A 492 64.45 15.17 -2.89
C THR A 492 63.56 15.35 -1.66
N LEU A 493 63.40 14.25 -0.93
CA LEU A 493 62.67 14.15 0.33
C LEU A 493 63.55 14.58 1.52
N GLY A 494 62.91 15.10 2.58
CA GLY A 494 63.55 15.63 3.78
C GLY A 494 63.48 17.16 3.89
N THR A 495 64.01 17.71 4.98
CA THR A 495 64.06 19.17 5.18
C THR A 495 65.21 19.76 4.36
N GLN A 496 64.89 20.44 3.26
CA GLN A 496 65.89 21.21 2.52
C GLN A 496 66.25 22.48 3.31
N GLN A 497 67.47 22.58 3.82
CA GLN A 497 67.97 23.84 4.38
C GLN A 497 68.01 24.89 3.25
N ARG A 498 67.35 26.04 3.46
CA ARG A 498 67.48 27.18 2.56
C ARG A 498 68.97 27.57 2.51
N LYS A 499 69.59 27.46 1.34
CA LYS A 499 70.85 28.15 1.04
C LYS A 499 70.64 29.65 1.03
#